data_AF-A0A5B7E662-F1
#
_entry.id   AF-A0A5B7E662-F1
#
_cell.length_a   1.000
_cell.length_b   1.000
_cell.length_c   1.000
_cell.angle_alpha   90.00
_cell.angle_beta   90.00
_cell.angle_gamma   90.00
#
_symmetry.space_group_name_H-M   'P 1'
#
loop_
_entity.id
_entity.type
_entity.pdbx_description
1 polymer ?
#
loop_
_entity_poly.entity_id
_entity_poly.type
_entity_poly.pdbx_seq_one_letter_code
_entity_poly.pdbx_strand_id
1 'polypeptide(L)'
;MDVSDEEDMVQPPRKKMRQNEYLKEENDSLRCQMEAYKNEVDLIKADLKSEVSIRDDQIEAFKKTLQGMQQFHIASLTSTFLHIHPKGASVDYIWSFIQQFDKEIRPSDIEAMLNQYPTVYRQITTGVGACLERKWIFTGFETTV
;
A
#
# COMPACT_ATOMS: atom_id res chain seq x y z
N MET A 1 14.24 -18.62 56.69
CA MET A 1 14.89 -19.93 56.78
C MET A 1 16.37 -19.70 56.50
N ASP A 2 17.16 -19.98 57.53
CA ASP A 2 18.62 -20.00 57.66
C ASP A 2 19.43 -18.80 57.19
N VAL A 3 19.57 -17.89 58.15
CA VAL A 3 20.69 -16.96 58.30
C VAL A 3 21.87 -17.80 58.79
N SER A 4 22.82 -18.13 57.92
CA SER A 4 24.08 -18.78 58.33
C SER A 4 25.20 -17.76 58.32
N ASP A 5 25.61 -17.45 59.55
CA ASP A 5 26.84 -16.83 60.06
C ASP A 5 27.73 -16.01 59.12
N GLU A 6 27.81 -14.73 59.48
CA GLU A 6 28.93 -13.84 59.22
C GLU A 6 30.22 -14.39 59.86
N GLU A 7 30.95 -15.26 59.16
CA GLU A 7 32.38 -15.40 59.42
C GLU A 7 33.15 -14.39 58.56
N ASP A 8 33.80 -13.45 59.25
CA ASP A 8 34.71 -12.44 58.72
C ASP A 8 35.92 -13.11 58.04
N MET A 9 35.71 -13.59 56.81
CA MET A 9 36.74 -14.14 55.92
C MET A 9 37.57 -12.98 55.39
N VAL A 10 38.54 -12.51 56.19
CA VAL A 10 39.66 -11.68 55.70
C VAL A 10 40.52 -12.56 54.80
N GLN A 11 40.06 -12.78 53.57
CA GLN A 11 40.85 -13.47 52.55
C GLN A 11 42.15 -12.68 52.34
N PRO A 12 43.31 -13.36 52.25
CA PRO A 12 44.59 -12.68 52.07
C PRO A 12 44.55 -11.80 50.82
N PRO A 13 45.12 -10.58 50.84
CA PRO A 13 44.95 -9.57 49.78
C PRO A 13 45.25 -10.09 48.37
N ARG A 14 46.16 -11.06 48.25
CA ARG A 14 46.50 -11.75 47.00
C ARG A 14 45.38 -12.62 46.41
N LYS A 15 44.53 -13.28 47.22
CA LYS A 15 43.39 -14.08 46.72
C LYS A 15 42.26 -13.19 46.22
N LYS A 16 41.93 -12.12 46.97
CA LYS A 16 40.94 -11.11 46.54
C LYS A 16 41.36 -10.41 45.24
N MET A 17 42.63 -10.01 45.09
CA MET A 17 43.12 -9.41 43.83
C MET A 17 42.96 -10.35 42.63
N ARG A 18 43.36 -11.63 42.75
CA ARG A 18 43.24 -12.60 41.65
C ARG A 18 41.79 -12.89 41.26
N GLN A 19 40.88 -12.93 42.24
CA GLN A 19 39.45 -13.09 41.95
C GLN A 19 38.86 -11.85 41.27
N ASN A 20 39.34 -10.66 41.62
CA ASN A 20 38.94 -9.40 40.97
C ASN A 20 39.45 -9.30 39.53
N GLU A 21 40.66 -9.78 39.25
CA GLU A 21 41.21 -9.88 37.89
C GLU A 21 40.39 -10.84 37.02
N TYR A 22 40.04 -12.02 37.54
CA TYR A 22 39.19 -12.98 36.84
C TYR A 22 37.80 -12.40 36.53
N LEU A 23 37.16 -11.76 37.51
CA LEU A 23 35.86 -11.11 37.31
C LEU A 23 35.94 -9.97 36.31
N LYS A 24 37.08 -9.28 36.22
CA LYS A 24 37.30 -8.22 35.23
C LYS A 24 37.43 -8.78 33.82
N GLU A 25 38.22 -9.84 33.63
CA GLU A 25 38.33 -10.54 32.35
C GLU A 25 36.99 -11.12 31.90
N GLU A 26 36.21 -11.70 32.82
CA GLU A 26 34.87 -12.20 32.55
C GLU A 26 33.92 -11.05 32.14
N ASN A 27 33.96 -9.91 32.83
CA ASN A 27 33.17 -8.73 32.45
C ASN A 27 33.56 -8.20 31.06
N ASP A 28 34.85 -8.15 30.73
CA ASP A 28 35.33 -7.70 29.43
C ASP A 28 34.90 -8.69 28.32
N SER A 29 34.94 -10.00 28.58
CA SER A 29 34.43 -11.03 27.69
C SER A 29 32.92 -10.90 27.46
N LEU A 30 32.14 -10.72 28.53
CA LEU A 30 30.69 -10.52 28.45
C LEU A 30 30.33 -9.25 27.69
N ARG A 31 31.08 -8.17 27.85
CA ARG A 31 30.89 -6.93 27.07
C ARG A 31 31.10 -7.17 25.58
N CYS A 32 32.18 -7.86 25.20
CA CYS A 32 32.43 -8.23 23.81
C CYS A 32 31.28 -9.07 23.23
N GLN A 33 30.77 -10.04 24.00
CA GLN A 33 29.68 -10.89 23.56
C GLN A 33 28.36 -10.11 23.41
N MET A 34 28.05 -9.18 24.33
CA MET A 34 26.87 -8.32 24.20
C MET A 34 26.95 -7.42 22.96
N GLU A 35 28.12 -6.84 22.67
CA GLU A 35 28.30 -6.03 21.45
C GLU A 35 28.15 -6.88 20.18
N ALA A 36 28.62 -8.14 20.18
CA ALA A 36 28.39 -9.05 19.06
C ALA A 36 26.89 -9.31 18.83
N TYR A 37 26.13 -9.65 19.88
CA TYR A 37 24.68 -9.87 19.76
C TYR A 37 23.93 -8.61 19.35
N LYS A 38 24.34 -7.44 19.85
CA LYS A 38 23.75 -6.17 19.43
C LYS A 38 23.95 -5.91 17.94
N ASN A 39 25.15 -6.16 17.42
CA ASN A 39 25.44 -6.05 16.00
C ASN A 39 24.62 -7.04 15.16
N GLU A 40 24.49 -8.30 15.62
CA GLU A 40 23.64 -9.30 14.95
C GLU A 40 22.17 -8.84 14.90
N VAL A 41 21.65 -8.30 16.00
CA VAL A 41 20.29 -7.76 16.06
C VAL A 41 20.11 -6.59 15.10
N ASP A 42 21.09 -5.68 15.04
CA ASP A 42 21.01 -4.51 14.16
C ASP A 42 21.12 -4.90 12.67
N LEU A 43 21.91 -5.91 12.34
CA LEU A 43 21.95 -6.55 11.02
C LEU A 43 20.59 -7.14 10.65
N ILE A 44 20.00 -7.97 11.54
CA ILE A 44 18.68 -8.58 11.31
C ILE A 44 17.60 -7.52 11.10
N LYS A 45 17.61 -6.44 11.90
CA LYS A 45 16.67 -5.32 11.74
C LYS A 45 16.85 -4.61 10.40
N ALA A 46 18.09 -4.40 9.96
CA ALA A 46 18.38 -3.76 8.68
C ALA A 46 17.88 -4.62 7.51
N ASP A 47 18.12 -5.92 7.55
CA ASP A 47 17.65 -6.88 6.55
C ASP A 47 16.14 -6.94 6.49
N LEU A 48 15.47 -7.05 7.64
CA LEU A 48 14.00 -7.07 7.71
C LEU A 48 13.40 -5.77 7.17
N LYS A 49 14.01 -4.61 7.49
CA LYS A 49 13.56 -3.31 6.99
C LYS A 49 13.71 -3.23 5.46
N SER A 50 14.83 -3.71 4.93
CA SER A 50 15.07 -3.79 3.48
C SER A 50 14.01 -4.68 2.81
N GLU A 51 13.75 -5.85 3.38
CA GLU A 51 12.78 -6.80 2.84
C GLU A 51 11.35 -6.25 2.88
N VAL A 52 10.95 -5.58 3.96
CA VAL A 52 9.66 -4.88 4.05
C VAL A 52 9.54 -3.80 2.97
N SER A 53 10.59 -3.00 2.77
CA SER A 53 10.60 -1.96 1.72
C SER A 53 10.39 -2.56 0.33
N ILE A 54 11.05 -3.68 0.03
CA ILE A 54 10.90 -4.37 -1.26
C ILE A 54 9.46 -4.90 -1.43
N ARG A 55 8.88 -5.48 -0.38
CA ARG A 55 7.50 -5.97 -0.42
C ARG A 55 6.51 -4.81 -0.59
N ASP A 56 6.73 -3.68 0.05
CA ASP A 56 5.88 -2.49 -0.10
C ASP A 56 5.90 -1.97 -1.54
N ASP A 57 7.08 -1.88 -2.16
CA ASP A 57 7.23 -1.49 -3.58
C ASP A 57 6.49 -2.48 -4.51
N GLN A 58 6.59 -3.79 -4.23
CA GLN A 58 5.86 -4.82 -4.98
C GLN A 58 4.34 -4.68 -4.83
N ILE A 59 3.86 -4.41 -3.62
CA ILE A 59 2.43 -4.20 -3.35
C ILE A 59 1.93 -2.95 -4.10
N GLU A 60 2.70 -1.87 -4.11
CA GLU A 60 2.35 -0.65 -4.83
C GLU A 60 2.26 -0.89 -6.36
N ALA A 61 3.25 -1.60 -6.92
CA ALA A 61 3.25 -1.97 -8.33
C ALA A 61 2.04 -2.85 -8.70
N PHE A 62 1.73 -3.84 -7.87
CA PHE A 62 0.58 -4.72 -8.06
C PHE A 62 -0.74 -3.94 -7.97
N LYS A 63 -0.88 -3.07 -6.97
CA LYS A 63 -2.05 -2.20 -6.80
C LYS A 63 -2.27 -1.30 -8.02
N LYS A 64 -1.21 -0.69 -8.55
CA LYS A 64 -1.29 0.15 -9.76
C LYS A 64 -1.74 -0.65 -10.98
N THR A 65 -1.24 -1.88 -11.13
CA THR A 65 -1.65 -2.78 -12.21
C THR A 65 -3.13 -3.13 -12.10
N LEU A 66 -3.59 -3.51 -10.90
CA LEU A 66 -4.99 -3.86 -10.66
C LEU A 66 -5.92 -2.68 -10.93
N GLN A 67 -5.55 -1.47 -10.48
CA GLN A 67 -6.29 -0.24 -10.77
C GLN A 67 -6.37 0.04 -12.28
N GLY A 68 -5.26 -0.12 -13.01
CA GLY A 68 -5.24 0.04 -14.46
C GLY A 68 -6.17 -0.94 -15.19
N MET A 69 -6.19 -2.21 -14.75
CA MET A 69 -7.10 -3.22 -15.30
C MET A 69 -8.56 -2.89 -15.04
N GLN A 70 -8.91 -2.43 -13.84
CA GLN A 70 -10.27 -2.00 -13.50
C GLN A 70 -10.70 -0.79 -14.35
N GLN A 71 -9.85 0.23 -14.48
CA GLN A 71 -10.15 1.39 -15.32
C GLN A 71 -10.35 1.01 -16.79
N PHE A 72 -9.50 0.13 -17.32
CA PHE A 72 -9.63 -0.37 -18.68
C PHE A 72 -10.95 -1.13 -18.89
N HIS A 73 -11.35 -1.97 -17.93
CA HIS A 73 -12.60 -2.72 -18.01
C HIS A 73 -13.82 -1.77 -18.06
N ILE A 74 -13.87 -0.77 -17.18
CA ILE A 74 -14.94 0.24 -17.17
C ILE A 74 -14.96 1.03 -18.47
N ALA A 75 -13.80 1.48 -18.95
CA ALA A 75 -13.68 2.25 -20.19
C ALA A 75 -14.12 1.44 -21.43
N SER A 76 -13.71 0.17 -21.53
CA SER A 76 -14.08 -0.68 -22.66
C SER A 76 -15.59 -0.94 -22.71
N LEU A 77 -16.21 -1.32 -21.60
CA LEU A 77 -17.67 -1.51 -21.52
C LEU A 77 -18.42 -0.21 -21.82
N THR A 78 -17.97 0.92 -21.27
CA THR A 78 -18.58 2.24 -21.52
C THR A 78 -18.47 2.64 -22.99
N SER A 79 -17.31 2.45 -23.61
CA SER A 79 -17.11 2.72 -25.04
C SER A 79 -18.02 1.87 -25.92
N THR A 80 -18.08 0.56 -25.70
CA THR A 80 -18.95 -0.35 -26.46
C THR A 80 -20.43 0.03 -26.31
N PHE A 81 -20.85 0.35 -25.08
CA PHE A 81 -22.21 0.81 -24.81
C PHE A 81 -22.52 2.11 -25.56
N LEU A 82 -21.70 3.16 -25.38
CA LEU A 82 -21.95 4.45 -26.00
C LEU A 82 -21.88 4.42 -27.54
N HIS A 83 -21.09 3.50 -28.11
CA HIS A 83 -21.00 3.33 -29.56
C HIS A 83 -22.34 2.93 -30.20
N ILE A 84 -23.17 2.15 -29.51
CA ILE A 84 -24.52 1.78 -29.97
C ILE A 84 -25.59 2.82 -29.58
N HIS A 85 -25.22 3.87 -28.85
CA HIS A 85 -26.10 4.95 -28.38
C HIS A 85 -25.68 6.32 -28.98
N PRO A 86 -25.98 6.61 -30.27
CA PRO A 86 -25.54 7.83 -30.94
C PRO A 86 -26.12 9.13 -30.34
N LYS A 87 -27.23 9.04 -29.60
CA LYS A 87 -27.83 10.18 -28.86
C LYS A 87 -27.25 10.37 -27.45
N GLY A 88 -26.31 9.52 -27.08
CA GLY A 88 -25.72 9.46 -25.75
C GLY A 88 -26.62 8.85 -24.69
N ALA A 89 -26.07 8.74 -23.49
CA ALA A 89 -26.74 8.15 -22.33
C ALA A 89 -26.37 8.89 -21.04
N SER A 90 -27.26 8.88 -20.05
CA SER A 90 -26.95 9.37 -18.71
C SER A 90 -25.98 8.43 -17.98
N VAL A 91 -25.31 8.94 -16.95
CA VAL A 91 -24.41 8.14 -16.10
C VAL A 91 -25.16 6.95 -15.48
N ASP A 92 -26.38 7.17 -14.98
CA ASP A 92 -27.21 6.11 -14.38
C ASP A 92 -27.55 5.00 -15.38
N TYR A 93 -27.75 5.35 -16.66
CA TYR A 93 -28.06 4.34 -17.67
C TYR A 93 -26.83 3.51 -18.01
N ILE A 94 -25.68 4.17 -18.23
CA ILE A 94 -24.39 3.49 -18.44
C ILE A 94 -24.10 2.57 -17.24
N TRP A 95 -24.29 3.07 -16.02
CA TRP A 95 -24.10 2.32 -14.78
C TRP A 95 -24.97 1.07 -14.72
N SER A 96 -26.28 1.19 -15.02
CA SER A 96 -27.19 0.05 -15.02
C SER A 96 -26.78 -1.07 -16.01
N PHE A 97 -26.09 -0.71 -17.10
CA PHE A 97 -25.50 -1.68 -18.02
C PHE A 97 -24.26 -2.33 -17.43
N ILE A 98 -23.30 -1.54 -16.95
CA ILE A 98 -22.00 -2.04 -16.45
C ILE A 98 -22.17 -2.86 -15.16
N GLN A 99 -23.16 -2.53 -14.31
CA GLN A 99 -23.43 -3.23 -13.06
C GLN A 99 -23.76 -4.73 -13.26
N GLN A 100 -24.18 -5.11 -14.47
CA GLN A 100 -24.43 -6.51 -14.82
C GLN A 100 -23.14 -7.36 -14.84
N PHE A 101 -21.98 -6.72 -15.01
CA PHE A 101 -20.65 -7.34 -15.04
C PHE A 101 -19.84 -7.06 -13.78
N ASP A 102 -20.03 -5.88 -13.17
CA ASP A 102 -19.34 -5.47 -11.94
C ASP A 102 -20.35 -4.90 -10.94
N LYS A 103 -20.64 -5.64 -9.87
CA LYS A 103 -21.64 -5.24 -8.88
C LYS A 103 -21.17 -4.15 -7.92
N GLU A 104 -19.86 -3.92 -7.82
CA GLU A 104 -19.29 -2.96 -6.88
C GLU A 104 -19.09 -1.57 -7.50
N ILE A 105 -19.25 -1.45 -8.82
CA ILE A 105 -19.09 -0.19 -9.53
C ILE A 105 -20.14 0.85 -9.09
N ARG A 106 -19.70 2.06 -8.82
CA ARG A 106 -20.59 3.18 -8.48
C ARG A 106 -20.75 4.12 -9.67
N PRO A 107 -21.88 4.86 -9.75
CA PRO A 107 -22.06 5.89 -10.79
C PRO A 107 -20.92 6.91 -10.82
N SER A 108 -20.36 7.26 -9.67
CA SER A 108 -19.21 8.19 -9.56
C SER A 108 -17.94 7.66 -10.22
N ASP A 109 -17.72 6.34 -10.23
CA ASP A 109 -16.53 5.74 -10.83
C ASP A 109 -16.60 5.83 -12.37
N ILE A 110 -17.82 5.70 -12.91
CA ILE A 110 -18.11 5.90 -14.34
C ILE A 110 -17.95 7.37 -14.72
N GLU A 111 -18.52 8.29 -13.93
CA GLU A 111 -18.39 9.73 -14.17
C GLU A 111 -16.92 10.17 -14.11
N ALA A 112 -16.14 9.68 -13.15
CA ALA A 112 -14.71 9.96 -13.06
C ALA A 112 -13.95 9.46 -14.30
N MET A 113 -14.22 8.22 -14.74
CA MET A 113 -13.62 7.64 -15.94
C MET A 113 -13.96 8.44 -17.20
N LEU A 114 -15.23 8.82 -17.39
CA LEU A 114 -15.67 9.63 -18.52
C LEU A 114 -14.95 10.99 -18.57
N ASN A 115 -14.79 11.65 -17.41
CA ASN A 115 -14.05 12.90 -17.30
C ASN A 115 -12.54 12.74 -17.50
N GLN A 116 -11.98 11.56 -17.24
CA GLN A 116 -10.55 11.28 -17.42
C GLN A 116 -10.12 11.25 -18.90
N TYR A 117 -11.05 10.98 -19.82
CA TYR A 117 -10.77 10.88 -21.26
C TYR A 117 -11.66 11.82 -22.11
N PRO A 118 -11.50 13.15 -21.99
CA PRO A 118 -12.38 14.13 -22.64
C PRO A 118 -12.30 14.15 -24.18
N THR A 119 -11.26 13.54 -24.76
CA THR A 119 -11.14 13.35 -26.21
C THR A 119 -11.95 12.16 -26.72
N VAL A 120 -12.23 11.19 -25.84
CA VAL A 120 -12.97 9.96 -26.15
C VAL A 120 -14.43 10.07 -25.79
N TYR A 121 -14.75 10.75 -24.68
CA TYR A 121 -16.11 10.93 -24.19
C TYR A 121 -16.44 12.41 -24.02
N ARG A 122 -17.61 12.80 -24.52
CA ARG A 122 -18.08 14.18 -24.43
C ARG A 122 -19.40 14.24 -23.70
N GLN A 123 -19.51 15.14 -22.72
CA GLN A 123 -20.78 15.46 -22.10
C GLN A 123 -21.54 16.46 -22.98
N ILE A 124 -22.78 16.12 -23.30
CA ILE A 124 -23.74 16.98 -23.95
C ILE A 124 -24.89 17.26 -22.98
N THR A 125 -25.42 18.47 -23.07
CA THR A 125 -26.59 18.87 -22.29
C THR A 125 -27.74 19.14 -23.25
N THR A 126 -28.89 18.53 -23.00
CA THR A 126 -30.10 18.68 -23.82
C THR A 126 -31.26 19.17 -22.97
N GLY A 127 -32.20 19.91 -23.58
CA GLY A 127 -33.36 20.48 -22.88
C GLY A 127 -33.08 21.85 -22.25
N VAL A 128 -34.07 22.40 -21.55
CA VAL A 128 -34.02 23.72 -20.90
C VAL A 128 -34.72 23.66 -19.55
N GLY A 129 -34.15 24.32 -18.54
CA GLY A 129 -34.76 24.47 -17.21
C GLY A 129 -34.91 23.14 -16.47
N ALA A 130 -36.14 22.79 -16.09
CA ALA A 130 -36.44 21.56 -15.34
C ALA A 130 -36.27 20.26 -16.15
N CYS A 131 -36.22 20.35 -17.49
CA CYS A 131 -36.00 19.20 -18.38
C CYS A 131 -34.54 19.07 -18.83
N LEU A 132 -33.60 19.64 -18.09
CA LEU A 132 -32.19 19.59 -18.42
C LEU A 132 -31.65 18.16 -18.21
N GLU A 133 -31.15 17.54 -19.27
CA GLU A 133 -30.56 16.21 -19.24
C GLU A 133 -29.08 16.28 -19.59
N ARG A 134 -28.24 15.62 -18.79
CA ARG A 134 -26.82 15.43 -19.07
C ARG A 134 -26.62 14.03 -19.65
N LYS A 135 -26.04 13.97 -20.84
CA LYS A 135 -25.73 12.72 -21.54
C LYS A 135 -24.28 12.70 -21.94
N TRP A 136 -23.71 11.51 -22.03
CA TRP A 136 -22.37 11.28 -22.53
C TRP A 136 -22.46 10.60 -23.89
N ILE A 137 -21.61 11.04 -24.83
CA ILE A 137 -21.44 10.45 -26.16
C ILE A 137 -20.00 9.97 -26.33
N PHE A 138 -19.81 8.95 -27.16
CA PHE A 138 -18.48 8.47 -27.55
C PHE A 138 -18.03 9.18 -28.83
N THR A 139 -16.87 9.83 -28.80
CA THR A 139 -16.29 10.62 -29.90
C THR A 139 -14.89 10.15 -30.29
N GLY A 140 -14.41 9.00 -29.79
CA GLY A 140 -13.02 8.56 -29.92
C GLY A 140 -12.51 8.32 -31.35
N PHE A 141 -13.39 8.23 -32.35
CA PHE A 141 -13.03 8.08 -33.77
C PHE A 141 -13.47 9.26 -34.65
N GLU A 142 -14.00 10.33 -34.06
CA GLU A 142 -14.36 11.53 -34.83
C GLU A 142 -13.07 12.27 -35.21
N THR A 143 -12.71 12.21 -36.49
CA THR A 143 -11.57 12.95 -37.04
C THR A 143 -11.78 14.43 -36.80
N THR A 144 -10.84 15.09 -36.12
CA THR A 144 -10.81 16.55 -36.06
C THR A 144 -10.47 17.05 -37.45
N VAL A 145 -11.46 17.53 -38.20
CA VAL A 145 -11.27 18.24 -39.48
C VAL A 145 -11.09 19.71 -39.21
#